data_AF-A0A8S8YCJ2-F1
#
_entry.id   AF-A0A8S8YCJ2-F1
#
_cell.length_a   1.000
_cell.length_b   1.000
_cell.length_c   1.000
_cell.angle_alpha   90.00
_cell.angle_beta   90.00
_cell.angle_gamma   90.00
#
_symmetry.space_group_name_H-M   'P 1'
#
loop_
_entity.id
_entity.type
_entity.pdbx_description
1 polymer ?
#
loop_
_entity_poly.entity_id
_entity_poly.type
_entity_poly.pdbx_seq_one_letter_code
_entity_poly.pdbx_strand_id
1 'polypeptide(L)'
;MAGQSSIRDWLNSLEVDFALIDGTFWSGDELGGRDMSQIPHPPISETIGRLGRREDGDPEVIFFHLNHTNPAIDCGSAEYRELVSLGWSVGEQGSTFVL
;
A
#
# COMPACT_ATOMS: atom_id res chain seq x y z
N MET A 1 4.32 16.41 -1.66
CA MET A 1 4.21 16.13 -3.11
C MET A 1 5.11 17.10 -3.86
N ALA A 2 5.91 16.63 -4.81
CA ALA A 2 6.90 17.45 -5.53
C ALA A 2 6.27 18.41 -6.58
N GLY A 3 5.11 19.01 -6.26
CA GLY A 3 4.31 19.83 -7.17
C GLY A 3 3.07 19.14 -7.76
N GLN A 4 2.84 17.86 -7.43
CA GLN A 4 1.81 17.02 -8.04
C GLN A 4 0.55 16.93 -7.19
N SER A 5 -0.59 16.79 -7.87
CA SER A 5 -1.94 16.77 -7.28
C SER A 5 -2.29 15.46 -6.57
N SER A 6 -1.71 14.34 -6.99
CA SER A 6 -2.00 13.01 -6.43
C SER A 6 -0.76 12.11 -6.41
N ILE A 7 -0.82 11.04 -5.61
CA ILE A 7 0.23 10.00 -5.57
C ILE A 7 0.42 9.41 -6.97
N ARG A 8 -0.68 9.17 -7.69
CA ARG A 8 -0.70 8.62 -9.04
C ARG A 8 0.02 9.53 -10.03
N ASP A 9 -0.29 10.83 -10.02
CA ASP A 9 0.39 11.81 -10.87
C ASP A 9 1.89 11.87 -10.60
N TRP A 10 2.28 11.75 -9.32
CA TRP A 10 3.68 11.77 -8.93
C TRP A 10 4.43 10.53 -9.43
N LEU A 11 3.88 9.34 -9.26
CA LEU A 11 4.47 8.10 -9.77
C LEU A 11 4.57 8.11 -11.30
N ASN A 12 3.50 8.56 -11.99
CA ASN A 12 3.48 8.67 -13.45
C ASN A 12 4.50 9.69 -13.96
N SER A 13 4.70 10.82 -13.27
CA SER A 13 5.70 11.83 -13.66
C SER A 13 7.15 11.33 -13.59
N LEU A 14 7.37 10.24 -12.87
CA LEU A 14 8.65 9.55 -12.73
C LEU A 14 8.76 8.32 -13.63
N GLU A 15 7.75 8.05 -14.48
CA GLU A 15 7.68 6.88 -15.36
C GLU A 15 7.87 5.56 -14.59
N VAL A 16 7.24 5.46 -13.41
CA VAL A 16 7.33 4.25 -12.58
C VAL A 16 6.47 3.14 -13.16
N ASP A 17 7.06 1.97 -13.38
CA ASP A 17 6.30 0.74 -13.71
C ASP A 17 5.84 -0.01 -12.44
N PHE A 18 6.74 -0.12 -11.45
CA PHE A 18 6.51 -0.82 -10.18
C PHE A 18 6.86 0.08 -8.99
N ALA A 19 5.93 0.23 -8.05
CA ALA A 19 6.10 0.98 -6.81
C ALA A 19 5.99 0.05 -5.59
N LEU A 20 7.13 -0.35 -5.03
CA LEU A 20 7.17 -1.07 -3.75
C LEU A 20 7.13 -0.04 -2.62
N ILE A 21 6.03 0.00 -1.85
CA ILE A 21 5.78 1.01 -0.83
C ILE A 21 5.50 0.39 0.54
N ASP A 22 5.70 1.19 1.60
CA ASP A 22 5.49 0.75 2.99
C ASP A 22 4.06 0.23 3.21
N GLY A 23 3.96 -0.99 3.74
CA GLY A 23 2.73 -1.63 4.15
C GLY A 23 2.78 -2.11 5.59
N THR A 24 3.52 -1.42 6.47
CA THR A 24 3.79 -1.91 7.83
C THR A 24 2.49 -2.17 8.60
N PHE A 25 1.56 -1.22 8.56
CA PHE A 25 0.25 -1.32 9.21
C PHE A 25 -0.87 -1.05 8.21
N TRP A 26 -1.94 -1.82 8.28
CA TRP A 26 -3.23 -1.52 7.69
C TRP A 26 -3.89 -0.28 8.30
N SER A 27 -3.96 -0.22 9.63
CA SER A 27 -4.53 0.89 10.40
C SER A 27 -3.85 1.05 11.77
N GLY A 28 -4.15 2.15 12.46
CA GLY A 28 -3.67 2.37 13.83
C GLY A 28 -4.25 1.39 14.87
N ASP A 29 -5.30 0.64 14.53
CA ASP A 29 -5.96 -0.30 15.45
C ASP A 29 -5.03 -1.47 15.82
N GLU A 30 -4.06 -1.78 14.96
CA GLU A 30 -3.05 -2.81 15.19
C GLU A 30 -2.09 -2.51 16.35
N LEU A 31 -1.98 -1.24 16.73
CA LEU A 31 -1.02 -0.79 17.72
C LEU A 31 -1.46 -1.02 19.18
N GLY A 32 -2.66 -1.58 19.40
CA GLY A 32 -3.15 -1.92 20.74
C GLY A 32 -3.20 -0.71 21.69
N GLY A 33 -3.53 0.47 21.15
CA GLY A 33 -3.59 1.73 21.90
C GLY A 33 -2.25 2.48 22.04
N ARG A 34 -1.16 2.02 21.39
CA ARG A 34 0.06 2.82 21.28
C ARG A 34 -0.16 3.97 20.30
N ASP A 35 0.51 5.08 20.57
CA ASP A 35 0.44 6.26 19.71
C ASP A 35 1.20 6.02 18.40
N MET A 36 0.47 6.09 17.29
CA MET A 36 1.01 5.93 15.93
C MET A 36 2.01 7.05 15.58
N SER A 37 1.94 8.21 16.25
CA SER A 37 2.93 9.28 16.08
C SER A 37 4.36 8.86 16.46
N GLN A 38 4.49 7.85 17.34
CA GLN A 38 5.77 7.32 17.79
C GLN A 38 6.34 6.27 16.84
N ILE A 39 5.53 5.77 15.90
CA ILE A 39 5.92 4.75 14.92
C ILE A 39 5.38 5.19 13.54
N PRO A 40 5.95 6.26 12.95
CA PRO A 40 5.34 6.95 11.82
C PRO A 40 5.47 6.14 10.53
N HIS A 41 4.50 5.26 10.28
CA HIS A 41 4.26 4.61 8.99
C HIS A 41 2.89 5.03 8.45
N PRO A 42 2.78 5.33 7.14
CA PRO A 42 1.49 5.59 6.53
C PRO A 42 0.64 4.31 6.53
N PRO A 43 -0.60 4.33 7.04
CA PRO A 43 -1.46 3.17 6.97
C PRO A 43 -1.79 2.79 5.53
N ILE A 44 -1.90 1.49 5.25
CA ILE A 44 -2.38 1.00 3.95
C ILE A 44 -3.77 1.59 3.65
N SER A 45 -4.68 1.58 4.63
CA SER A 45 -6.05 2.12 4.50
C SER A 45 -6.07 3.59 4.08
N GLU A 46 -5.16 4.42 4.60
CA GLU A 46 -5.03 5.82 4.20
C GLU A 46 -4.46 5.94 2.78
N THR A 47 -3.42 5.15 2.48
CA THR A 47 -2.77 5.15 1.17
C THR A 47 -3.75 4.76 0.06
N ILE A 48 -4.50 3.66 0.23
CA ILE A 48 -5.49 3.23 -0.77
C ILE A 48 -6.67 4.20 -0.85
N GLY A 49 -7.03 4.89 0.23
CA GLY A 49 -8.02 5.97 0.20
C GLY A 49 -7.59 7.15 -0.67
N ARG A 50 -6.28 7.41 -0.77
CA ARG A 50 -5.71 8.46 -1.65
C ARG A 50 -5.48 7.97 -3.08
N LEU A 51 -5.14 6.70 -3.26
CA LEU A 51 -4.98 6.08 -4.59
C LEU A 51 -6.32 5.83 -5.28
N GLY A 52 -7.34 5.42 -4.52
CA GLY A 52 -8.61 4.96 -5.06
C GLY A 52 -8.47 3.60 -5.75
N ARG A 53 -9.39 3.30 -6.68
CA ARG A 53 -9.30 2.12 -7.55
C ARG A 53 -8.27 2.39 -8.65
N ARG A 54 -7.44 1.39 -8.93
CA ARG A 54 -6.48 1.38 -10.03
C ARG A 54 -7.18 1.59 -11.36
N GLU A 55 -6.59 2.43 -12.22
CA GLU A 55 -7.04 2.65 -13.59
C GLU A 55 -5.93 2.29 -14.59
N ASP A 56 -6.29 2.28 -15.87
CA ASP A 56 -5.33 2.01 -16.95
C ASP A 56 -4.21 3.06 -16.95
N GLY A 57 -2.97 2.58 -17.03
CA GLY A 57 -1.77 3.43 -16.99
C GLY A 57 -1.21 3.69 -15.59
N ASP A 58 -1.86 3.20 -14.53
CA ASP A 58 -1.25 3.23 -13.20
C ASP A 58 -0.08 2.25 -13.06
N PRO A 59 0.96 2.63 -12.30
CA PRO A 59 2.01 1.70 -11.88
C PRO A 59 1.42 0.54 -11.08
N GLU A 60 2.14 -0.57 -11.06
CA GLU A 60 1.86 -1.64 -10.12
C GLU A 60 2.34 -1.23 -8.72
N VAL A 61 1.39 -0.87 -7.85
CA VAL A 61 1.66 -0.55 -6.45
C VAL A 61 1.58 -1.81 -5.61
N ILE A 62 2.70 -2.15 -4.96
CA ILE A 62 2.87 -3.33 -4.12
C ILE A 62 3.27 -2.89 -2.71
N PHE A 63 2.43 -3.22 -1.72
CA PHE A 63 2.72 -2.99 -0.32
C PHE A 63 3.67 -4.08 0.21
N PHE A 64 4.79 -3.70 0.84
CA PHE A 64 5.75 -4.65 1.42
C PHE A 64 6.09 -4.29 2.87
N HIS A 65 6.91 -5.13 3.52
CA HIS A 65 7.33 -4.94 4.92
C HIS A 65 6.14 -4.93 5.91
N LEU A 66 5.24 -5.90 5.77
CA LEU A 66 4.06 -6.01 6.62
C LEU A 66 4.49 -6.41 8.05
N ASN A 67 3.96 -5.69 9.04
CA ASN A 67 4.06 -6.16 10.42
C ASN A 67 3.19 -7.40 10.60
N HIS A 68 3.60 -8.30 11.50
CA HIS A 68 2.88 -9.54 11.80
C HIS A 68 1.41 -9.36 12.26
N THR A 69 1.03 -8.15 12.70
CA THR A 69 -0.34 -7.80 13.06
C THR A 69 -1.21 -7.39 11.87
N ASN A 70 -0.60 -7.16 10.70
CA ASN A 70 -1.29 -6.59 9.57
C ASN A 70 -2.26 -7.62 8.97
N PRO A 71 -3.58 -7.34 8.96
CA PRO A 71 -4.57 -8.28 8.45
C PRO A 71 -4.41 -8.57 6.95
N ALA A 72 -3.73 -7.67 6.20
CA ALA A 72 -3.43 -7.89 4.79
C ALA A 72 -2.41 -9.04 4.54
N ILE A 73 -1.84 -9.65 5.59
CA ILE A 73 -1.06 -10.88 5.46
C ILE A 73 -1.95 -12.08 5.09
N ASP A 74 -3.19 -12.12 5.58
CA ASP A 74 -4.14 -13.20 5.31
C ASP A 74 -4.98 -12.89 4.08
N CYS A 75 -4.84 -13.68 3.01
CA CYS A 75 -5.59 -13.50 1.77
C CYS A 75 -7.12 -13.70 1.93
N GLY A 76 -7.56 -14.31 3.04
CA GLY A 76 -8.97 -14.42 3.43
C GLY A 76 -9.53 -13.21 4.17
N SER A 77 -8.68 -12.29 4.64
CA SER A 77 -9.10 -11.11 5.41
C SER A 77 -9.98 -10.17 4.60
N ALA A 78 -10.72 -9.30 5.28
CA ALA A 78 -11.53 -8.29 4.58
C ALA A 78 -10.62 -7.25 3.92
N GLU A 79 -9.54 -6.90 4.61
CA GLU A 79 -8.53 -5.91 4.27
C GLU A 79 -7.74 -6.30 3.02
N TYR A 80 -7.26 -7.55 2.94
CA TYR A 80 -6.62 -8.04 1.72
C TYR A 80 -7.58 -8.03 0.53
N ARG A 81 -8.83 -8.47 0.75
CA ARG A 81 -9.85 -8.48 -0.32
C ARG A 81 -10.22 -7.07 -0.78
N GLU A 82 -10.30 -6.11 0.14
CA GLU A 82 -10.52 -4.70 -0.20
C GLU A 82 -9.37 -4.18 -1.06
N LEU A 83 -8.12 -4.37 -0.63
CA LEU A 83 -6.92 -3.98 -1.35
C LEU A 83 -6.91 -4.51 -2.80
N VAL A 84 -7.13 -5.82 -2.95
CA VAL A 84 -7.16 -6.48 -4.27
C VAL A 84 -8.34 -6.02 -5.10
N SER A 85 -9.50 -5.74 -4.50
CA SER A 85 -10.68 -5.22 -5.22
C SER A 85 -10.49 -3.81 -5.80
N LEU A 86 -9.53 -3.07 -5.26
CA LEU A 86 -9.06 -1.79 -5.76
C LEU A 86 -7.94 -1.94 -6.81
N GLY A 87 -7.41 -3.14 -7.03
CA GLY A 87 -6.39 -3.43 -8.03
C GLY A 87 -4.94 -3.29 -7.53
N TRP A 88 -4.73 -3.21 -6.21
CA TRP A 88 -3.42 -3.14 -5.57
C TRP A 88 -3.04 -4.48 -4.94
N SER A 89 -1.75 -4.67 -4.62
CA SER A 89 -1.25 -5.96 -4.13
C SER A 89 -0.34 -5.83 -2.90
N VAL A 90 -0.14 -6.96 -2.22
CA VAL A 90 0.87 -7.14 -1.17
C VAL A 90 2.00 -8.00 -1.74
N GLY A 91 3.24 -7.64 -1.44
CA GLY A 91 4.40 -8.44 -1.81
C GLY A 91 4.46 -9.73 -1.00
N GLU A 92 4.69 -10.86 -1.69
CA GLU A 92 4.78 -12.17 -1.06
C GLU A 92 6.24 -12.63 -0.97
N GLN A 93 6.53 -13.54 -0.04
CA GLN A 93 7.86 -14.10 0.06
C GLN A 93 8.22 -14.85 -1.22
N GLY A 94 9.30 -14.44 -1.88
CA GLY A 94 9.75 -15.02 -3.14
C GLY A 94 9.19 -14.34 -4.39
N SER A 95 8.41 -13.26 -4.26
CA SER A 95 8.01 -12.43 -5.41
C SER A 95 9.24 -12.00 -6.22
N THR A 96 9.12 -12.13 -7.54
CA THR A 96 10.17 -11.75 -8.51
C THR A 96 9.59 -10.72 -9.47
N PHE A 97 10.35 -9.67 -9.71
CA PHE A 97 10.01 -8.61 -10.65
C PHE A 97 10.99 -8.65 -11.83
N VAL A 98 10.47 -8.61 -13.04
CA VAL A 98 11.27 -8.51 -14.27
C VAL A 98 11.16 -7.08 -14.77
N LEU A 99 12.29 -6.40 -14.87
CA LEU A 99 12.42 -5.01 -15.28
C LEU A 99 12.95 -4.94 -16.72
#